data_AF-S9NY72-F1
#
_entry.id   AF-S9NY72-F1
#
_cell.length_a   1.000
_cell.length_b   1.000
_cell.length_c   1.000
_cell.angle_alpha   90.00
_cell.angle_beta   90.00
_cell.angle_gamma   90.00
#
_symmetry.space_group_name_H-M   'P 1'
#
loop_
_entity.id
_entity.type
_entity.pdbx_description
1 polymer ?
#
loop_
_entity_poly.entity_id
_entity_poly.type
_entity_poly.pdbx_seq_one_letter_code
_entity_poly.pdbx_strand_id
1 'polypeptide(L)' 'MTATSGNIHPCANRFLLRTYRKVYEFRAAPGAAFETAFAALPVSLTDTVEGQGEAIEYDSTGTSYYTRWVCMRPTL' A
#
# COMPACT_ATOMS: atom_id res chain seq x y z
N MET A 1 -6.96 -14.96 2.50
CA MET A 1 -5.91 -13.95 2.27
C MET A 1 -6.10 -12.87 3.31
N THR A 2 -5.18 -12.71 4.26
CA THR A 2 -5.36 -11.80 5.41
C THR A 2 -4.62 -10.50 5.13
N ALA A 3 -5.35 -9.38 5.16
CA ALA A 3 -4.76 -8.05 5.06
C ALA A 3 -4.07 -7.69 6.38
N THR A 4 -2.83 -7.22 6.29
CA THR A 4 -2.05 -6.84 7.48
C THR A 4 -1.85 -5.33 7.58
N SER A 5 -1.93 -4.61 6.47
CA SER A 5 -1.82 -3.14 6.41
C SER A 5 -2.36 -2.61 5.08
N GLY A 6 -2.68 -1.32 5.00
CA GLY A 6 -3.09 -0.66 3.77
C GLY A 6 -2.94 0.85 3.84
N ASN A 7 -2.82 1.49 2.68
CA ASN A 7 -2.63 2.95 2.58
C ASN A 7 -3.31 3.50 1.32
N ILE A 8 -3.94 4.67 1.45
CA ILE A 8 -4.64 5.35 0.36
C ILE A 8 -3.69 6.39 -0.24
N HIS A 9 -3.57 6.38 -1.56
CA HIS A 9 -2.69 7.32 -2.24
C HIS A 9 -3.21 8.76 -2.08
N PRO A 10 -2.34 9.75 -1.80
CA PRO A 10 -2.77 11.11 -1.44
C PRO A 10 -3.51 11.87 -2.56
N CYS A 11 -3.23 11.56 -3.83
CA CYS A 11 -3.77 12.33 -4.96
C CYS A 11 -4.38 11.50 -6.10
N ALA A 12 -4.39 10.17 -6.00
CA ALA A 12 -4.78 9.31 -7.11
C ALA A 12 -5.73 8.24 -6.62
N ASN A 13 -6.61 7.78 -7.51
CA ASN A 13 -7.64 6.80 -7.17
C ASN A 13 -7.06 5.38 -7.06
N ARG A 14 -6.15 5.20 -6.10
CA ARG A 14 -5.43 3.94 -5.86
C ARG A 14 -5.08 3.76 -4.39
N PHE A 15 -4.93 2.51 -3.99
CA PHE A 15 -4.53 2.16 -2.63
C PHE A 15 -3.63 0.92 -2.63
N LEU A 16 -2.78 0.83 -1.62
CA LEU A 16 -1.95 -0.34 -1.35
C LEU A 16 -2.63 -1.22 -0.33
N LEU A 17 -2.53 -2.52 -0.55
CA LEU A 17 -2.94 -3.55 0.39
C LEU A 17 -1.78 -4.50 0.60
N ARG A 18 -1.30 -4.58 1.84
CA ARG A 18 -0.28 -5.55 2.23
C ARG A 18 -0.93 -6.80 2.81
N THR A 19 -0.37 -7.94 2.42
CA THR A 19 -0.58 -9.24 3.06
C THR A 19 0.74 -9.77 3.59
N TYR A 20 0.73 -10.87 4.33
CA TYR A 20 1.93 -11.45 4.96
C TYR A 20 3.12 -11.71 4.04
N ARG A 21 2.92 -11.87 2.73
CA ARG A 21 3.97 -12.25 1.78
C ARG A 21 3.97 -11.44 0.48
N LYS A 22 3.04 -10.51 0.34
CA LYS A 22 2.76 -9.81 -0.92
C LYS A 22 2.13 -8.45 -0.66
N VAL A 23 2.53 -7.47 -1.45
CA VAL A 23 1.90 -6.16 -1.57
C VAL A 23 1.10 -6.13 -2.86
N TYR A 24 -0.10 -5.55 -2.80
CA TYR A 24 -0.99 -5.36 -3.93
C TYR A 24 -1.31 -3.89 -4.07
N GLU A 25 -1.32 -3.41 -5.30
CA GLU A 25 -1.82 -2.09 -5.61
C GLU A 25 -3.12 -2.21 -6.40
N PHE A 26 -4.16 -1.60 -5.85
CA PHE A 26 -5.46 -1.50 -6.48
C PHE A 26 -5.57 -0.10 -7.09
N ARG A 27 -5.91 -0.04 -8.37
CA ARG A 27 -6.00 1.21 -9.13
C ARG A 27 -7.36 1.27 -9.81
N ALA A 28 -8.08 2.36 -9.62
CA ALA A 28 -9.22 2.69 -10.47
C ALA A 28 -8.73 3.02 -11.89
N ALA A 29 -9.57 2.80 -12.89
CA ALA A 29 -9.29 3.29 -14.23
C ALA A 29 -9.17 4.83 -14.23
N PRO A 30 -8.35 5.44 -15.11
CA PRO A 30 -8.24 6.89 -15.19
C PRO A 30 -9.62 7.55 -15.35
N GLY A 31 -9.97 8.46 -14.45
CA GLY A 31 -11.27 9.16 -14.44
C GLY A 31 -12.44 8.38 -13.81
N ALA A 32 -12.24 7.14 -13.37
CA ALA A 32 -13.25 6.39 -12.62
C ALA A 32 -13.23 6.76 -11.13
N ALA A 33 -14.36 6.53 -10.44
CA ALA A 33 -14.48 6.74 -9.00
C ALA A 33 -13.53 5.84 -8.21
N PHE A 34 -13.05 6.32 -7.06
CA PHE A 34 -12.08 5.58 -6.22
C PHE A 34 -12.60 4.19 -5.83
N GLU A 35 -13.89 4.07 -5.56
CA GLU A 35 -14.56 2.85 -5.14
C GLU A 35 -14.44 1.72 -6.18
N THR A 36 -14.27 2.07 -7.46
CA THR A 36 -14.03 1.08 -8.52
C THR A 36 -12.69 0.36 -8.36
N ALA A 37 -11.73 0.94 -7.64
CA ALA A 37 -10.45 0.31 -7.34
C ALA A 37 -10.63 -0.97 -6.49
N PHE A 38 -11.67 -1.08 -5.65
CA PHE A 38 -11.94 -2.29 -4.86
C PHE A 38 -12.33 -3.51 -5.71
N ALA A 39 -12.90 -3.27 -6.89
CA ALA A 39 -13.29 -4.33 -7.84
C ALA A 39 -12.24 -4.56 -8.94
N ALA A 40 -11.18 -3.74 -8.99
CA ALA A 40 -10.14 -3.84 -10.01
C ALA A 40 -9.21 -5.03 -9.74
N LEU A 41 -8.63 -5.58 -10.83
CA LEU A 41 -7.57 -6.58 -10.71
C LEU A 41 -6.31 -5.92 -10.12
N PRO A 42 -5.81 -6.38 -8.96
CA PRO A 42 -4.66 -5.76 -8.33
C PRO A 42 -3.37 -6.09 -9.06
N VAL A 43 -2.43 -5.15 -9.03
CA VAL A 43 -1.05 -5.38 -9.46
C VAL A 43 -0.27 -5.93 -8.27
N SER A 44 0.35 -7.09 -8.43
CA SER A 44 1.26 -7.63 -7.41
C SER A 44 2.59 -6.89 -7.46
N LEU A 45 2.97 -6.27 -6.35
CA LEU A 45 4.25 -5.62 -6.18
C LEU A 45 5.21 -6.52 -5.40
N THR A 46 6.51 -6.27 -5.57
CA THR A 46 7.56 -7.01 -4.87
C THR A 46 7.50 -6.67 -3.38
N ASP A 47 7.36 -7.70 -2.54
CA ASP A 47 7.45 -7.56 -1.10
C ASP A 47 8.92 -7.37 -0.70
N THR A 48 9.19 -6.39 0.16
CA THR A 48 10.47 -6.27 0.84
C THR A 48 10.52 -7.33 1.94
N VAL A 49 11.67 -8.00 2.12
CA VAL A 49 11.86 -9.11 3.08
C VAL A 49 11.82 -8.57 4.52
N GLU A 50 10.63 -8.20 4.99
CA GLU A 50 10.40 -7.73 6.35
C GLU A 50 9.34 -8.57 7.05
N GLY A 51 9.76 -9.08 8.21
CA GLY A 51 9.20 -10.24 8.88
C GLY A 51 7.74 -10.10 9.25
N GLN A 52 7.30 -9.01 9.91
CA GLN A 52 5.92 -8.83 10.37
C GLN A 52 5.59 -7.38 10.78
N GLY A 53 4.31 -7.00 10.60
CA GLY A 53 3.66 -5.97 11.44
C GLY A 53 3.80 -4.51 11.04
N GLU A 54 4.26 -4.22 9.83
CA GLU A 54 4.69 -2.88 9.43
C GLU A 54 3.57 -2.11 8.73
N ALA A 55 3.43 -0.83 9.05
CA ALA A 55 2.61 0.08 8.26
C ALA A 55 3.19 0.14 6.84
N ILE A 56 2.32 0.09 5.82
CA ILE A 56 2.71 0.45 4.46
C ILE A 56 2.33 1.91 4.23
N GLU A 57 3.23 2.69 3.67
CA GLU A 57 2.98 4.10 3.38
C GLU A 57 3.40 4.43 1.95
N TYR A 58 2.59 5.23 1.27
CA TYR A 58 3.04 5.90 0.05
C TYR A 58 4.05 6.98 0.42
N ASP A 59 5.08 7.15 -0.42
CA ASP A 59 5.89 8.35 -0.45
C ASP A 59 5.00 9.59 -0.61
N SER A 60 5.44 10.77 -0.16
CA SER A 60 4.67 12.02 -0.31
C SER A 60 4.40 12.39 -1.77
N THR A 61 5.23 11.90 -2.70
CA THR A 61 5.03 12.00 -4.14
C THR A 61 4.12 10.90 -4.71
N GLY A 62 3.86 9.84 -3.94
CA GLY A 62 3.04 8.71 -4.34
C GLY A 62 3.67 7.79 -5.39
N THR A 63 4.92 8.07 -5.76
CA THR A 63 5.67 7.31 -6.79
C THR A 63 6.36 6.06 -6.23
N SER A 64 6.56 6.01 -4.92
CA SER A 64 7.20 4.91 -4.20
C SER A 64 6.37 4.54 -2.97
N TYR A 65 6.65 3.38 -2.39
CA TYR A 65 6.07 2.95 -1.12
C TYR A 65 7.17 2.47 -0.18
N TYR A 66 6.95 2.66 1.12
CA TYR A 66 7.86 2.19 2.17
C TYR A 66 7.10 1.30 3.14
N THR A 67 7.80 0.31 3.68
CA THR A 67 7.39 -0.45 4.86
C THR A 67 8.06 0.19 6.07
N ARG A 68 7.28 0.52 7.12
CA ARG A 68 7.79 1.23 8.30
C ARG A 68 7.72 0.42 9.57
N TRP A 69 8.85 0.39 10.29
CA TRP A 69 8.96 -0.28 11.59
C TRP A 69 8.21 0.44 12.68
N VAL A 70 7.22 -0.26 13.26
CA VAL A 70 6.49 0.21 14.45
C VAL A 70 7.42 0.35 15.67
N CYS A 71 8.67 -0.15 15.57
CA CYS A 71 9.72 0.00 16.59
C CYS A 71 10.92 0.87 16.13
N MET A 72 10.73 1.86 15.25
CA MET A 72 11.63 3.02 15.21
C MET A 72 10.99 4.18 15.95
N ARG A 73 11.37 4.32 17.24
CA ARG A 73 11.12 5.54 18.01
C ARG A 73 11.56 6.75 17.17
N PRO A 74 10.79 7.84 17.12
CA PRO A 74 11.27 9.08 16.52
C PRO A 74 12.48 9.51 17.34
N THR A 75 13.67 9.45 16.75
CA THR A 75 14.82 10.19 17.29
C THR A 75 14.43 11.66 17.15
N LEU A 76 14.31 12.32 18.30
CA LEU A 76 14.13 13.78 18.44
C LEU A 76 15.12 14.54 17.56
#